data_AF-A0A9E0LNZ9-F1
#
_entry.id   AF-A0A9E0LNZ9-F1
#
_cell.length_a   1.000
_cell.length_b   1.000
_cell.length_c   1.000
_cell.angle_alpha   90.00
_cell.angle_beta   90.00
_cell.angle_gamma   90.00
#
_symmetry.space_group_name_H-M   'P 1'
#
loop_
_entity.id
_entity.type
_entity.pdbx_description
1 polymer ?
#
loop_
_entity_poly.entity_id
_entity_poly.type
_entity_poly.pdbx_seq_one_letter_code
_entity_poly.pdbx_strand_id
1 'polypeptide(L)'
;MRPLSLLLAATMLLQLAVALPQSADARGRRYTISQRHTALLAKINRFQRSGELTLKEANSMRNENARITEREASMKRKNGGKLSYKDINHIEDDLNDLSNRIHKKSLNKRVDD
;
A
#
# COMPACT_ATOMS: atom_id res chain seq x y z
N MET A 1 -12.42 -13.15 70.07
CA MET A 1 -11.87 -14.22 69.21
C MET A 1 -12.62 -14.20 67.88
N ARG A 2 -11.93 -14.56 66.81
CA ARG A 2 -12.09 -14.08 65.42
C ARG A 2 -13.49 -14.26 64.79
N PRO A 3 -13.91 -13.32 63.91
CA PRO A 3 -15.21 -13.31 63.26
C PRO A 3 -15.31 -14.36 62.15
N LEU A 4 -16.41 -15.12 62.20
CA LEU A 4 -17.02 -15.82 61.10
C LEU A 4 -17.35 -14.81 59.98
N SER A 5 -17.34 -15.25 58.71
CA SER A 5 -17.73 -14.50 57.50
C SER A 5 -16.58 -13.81 56.77
N LEU A 6 -15.81 -14.56 55.97
CA LEU A 6 -14.98 -14.01 54.89
C LEU A 6 -14.65 -15.15 53.91
N LEU A 7 -15.66 -15.70 53.25
CA LEU A 7 -15.47 -16.78 52.30
C LEU A 7 -16.50 -16.72 51.17
N LEU A 8 -16.75 -15.53 50.60
CA LEU A 8 -17.56 -15.42 49.38
C LEU A 8 -17.45 -14.06 48.67
N ALA A 9 -16.25 -13.53 48.41
CA ALA A 9 -16.17 -12.26 47.66
C ALA A 9 -14.82 -12.00 46.94
N ALA A 10 -14.07 -13.04 46.57
CA ALA A 10 -12.71 -12.83 46.02
C ALA A 10 -12.42 -13.57 44.71
N THR A 11 -13.43 -14.06 43.99
CA THR A 11 -13.23 -14.78 42.71
C THR A 11 -13.79 -14.05 41.49
N MET A 12 -14.39 -12.86 41.64
CA MET A 12 -15.11 -12.19 40.55
C MET A 12 -14.49 -10.85 40.12
N LEU A 13 -13.15 -10.72 40.14
CA LEU A 13 -12.46 -9.50 39.70
C LEU A 13 -11.17 -9.76 38.92
N LEU A 14 -10.98 -10.96 38.36
CA LEU A 14 -9.77 -11.32 37.61
C LEU A 14 -10.04 -11.95 36.24
N GLN A 15 -11.03 -11.44 35.48
CA GLN A 15 -11.24 -11.86 34.09
C GLN A 15 -11.41 -10.72 33.07
N LEU A 16 -11.07 -9.48 33.42
CA LEU A 16 -11.19 -8.36 32.48
C LEU A 16 -9.86 -8.00 31.80
N ALA A 17 -9.14 -8.99 31.27
CA ALA A 17 -7.84 -8.75 30.61
C ALA A 17 -7.51 -9.72 29.46
N VAL A 18 -8.48 -10.19 28.68
CA VAL A 18 -8.17 -10.99 27.47
C VAL A 18 -9.08 -10.60 26.30
N ALA A 19 -8.88 -9.40 25.74
CA ALA A 19 -9.29 -9.08 24.37
C ALA A 19 -8.67 -7.76 23.89
N LEU A 20 -7.37 -7.53 24.14
CA LEU A 20 -6.67 -6.58 23.28
C LEU A 20 -6.46 -7.30 21.94
N PRO A 21 -6.99 -6.79 20.81
CA PRO A 21 -6.65 -7.33 19.51
C PRO A 21 -5.13 -7.24 19.40
N GLN A 22 -4.46 -8.40 19.45
CA GLN A 22 -3.04 -8.49 19.15
C GLN A 22 -2.87 -7.84 17.80
N SER A 23 -2.17 -6.71 17.77
CA SER A 23 -1.89 -5.98 16.56
C SER A 23 -1.21 -6.96 15.63
N ALA A 24 -1.95 -7.50 14.66
CA ALA A 24 -1.44 -8.45 13.71
C ALA A 24 -0.19 -7.82 13.11
N ASP A 25 0.95 -8.47 13.35
CA ASP A 25 2.29 -8.13 12.90
C ASP A 25 2.25 -7.03 11.84
N ALA A 26 2.65 -5.81 12.21
CA ALA A 26 2.84 -4.70 11.28
C ALA A 26 4.08 -4.95 10.38
N ARG A 27 4.24 -6.17 9.86
CA ARG A 27 5.13 -6.48 8.75
C ARG A 27 4.58 -5.74 7.56
N GLY A 28 5.16 -4.58 7.26
CA GLY A 28 4.80 -3.78 6.10
C GLY A 28 4.72 -4.70 4.88
N ARG A 29 3.53 -4.79 4.26
CA ARG A 29 3.33 -5.65 3.09
C ARG A 29 4.30 -5.19 2.01
N ARG A 30 5.33 -6.00 1.73
CA ARG A 30 6.20 -5.78 0.56
C ARG A 30 5.41 -6.22 -0.66
N TYR A 31 5.00 -5.24 -1.47
CA TYR A 31 4.35 -5.51 -2.74
C TYR A 31 5.38 -6.06 -3.73
N THR A 32 5.00 -7.05 -4.54
CA THR A 32 5.77 -7.39 -5.74
C THR A 32 5.62 -6.28 -6.79
N ILE A 33 6.55 -6.18 -7.73
CA ILE A 33 6.48 -5.25 -8.88
C ILE A 33 5.10 -5.32 -9.57
N SER A 34 4.60 -6.54 -9.84
CA SER A 34 3.28 -6.74 -10.44
C SER A 34 2.14 -6.19 -9.57
N GLN A 35 2.17 -6.47 -8.25
CA GLN A 35 1.16 -5.92 -7.34
C GLN A 35 1.24 -4.39 -7.25
N ARG A 36 2.43 -3.80 -7.37
CA ARG A 36 2.61 -2.33 -7.40
C ARG A 36 1.98 -1.72 -8.64
N HIS A 37 2.19 -2.29 -9.82
CA HIS A 37 1.50 -1.86 -11.04
C HIS A 37 -0.02 -1.83 -10.86
N THR A 38 -0.60 -2.94 -10.36
CA THR A 38 -2.03 -3.03 -10.11
C THR A 38 -2.51 -1.99 -9.08
N ALA A 39 -1.75 -1.79 -8.01
CA ALA A 39 -2.09 -0.81 -6.98
C ALA A 39 -2.07 0.64 -7.52
N LEU A 40 -1.08 0.99 -8.36
CA LEU A 40 -1.00 2.32 -8.97
C LEU A 40 -2.14 2.54 -9.98
N LEU A 41 -2.48 1.54 -10.80
CA LEU A 41 -3.63 1.61 -11.71
C LEU A 41 -4.94 1.81 -10.94
N ALA A 42 -5.14 1.07 -9.84
CA ALA A 42 -6.31 1.25 -8.98
C ALA A 42 -6.36 2.66 -8.38
N LYS A 43 -5.22 3.20 -7.94
CA LYS A 43 -5.11 4.57 -7.42
C LYS A 43 -5.45 5.61 -8.48
N ILE A 44 -4.91 5.49 -9.69
CA ILE A 44 -5.22 6.38 -10.84
C ILE A 44 -6.72 6.35 -11.13
N ASN A 45 -7.32 5.16 -11.21
CA ASN A 45 -8.75 5.01 -11.50
C ASN A 45 -9.62 5.64 -10.41
N ARG A 46 -9.28 5.44 -9.14
CA ARG A 46 -9.98 6.06 -8.02
C ARG A 46 -9.91 7.58 -8.10
N PHE A 47 -8.73 8.14 -8.31
CA PHE A 47 -8.52 9.59 -8.37
C PHE A 47 -9.15 10.24 -9.61
N GLN A 48 -9.23 9.52 -10.74
CA GLN A 48 -10.04 9.99 -11.85
C GLN A 48 -11.53 10.03 -11.49
N ARG A 49 -12.05 8.97 -10.84
CA ARG A 49 -13.47 8.89 -10.46
C ARG A 49 -13.87 9.91 -9.41
N SER A 50 -12.99 10.23 -8.47
CA SER A 50 -13.20 11.32 -7.48
C SER A 50 -12.95 12.70 -8.06
N GLY A 51 -12.49 12.81 -9.30
CA GLY A 51 -12.15 14.07 -9.95
C GLY A 51 -10.83 14.68 -9.50
N GLU A 52 -10.05 14.04 -8.63
CA GLU A 52 -8.71 14.47 -8.21
C GLU A 52 -7.68 14.46 -9.35
N LEU A 53 -7.91 13.64 -10.38
CA LEU A 53 -7.17 13.67 -11.64
C LEU A 53 -8.11 13.98 -12.80
N THR A 54 -7.66 14.83 -13.73
CA THR A 54 -8.35 14.97 -15.02
C THR A 54 -8.20 13.69 -15.85
N LEU A 55 -9.09 13.49 -16.83
CA LEU A 55 -8.98 12.36 -17.76
C LEU A 55 -7.61 12.33 -18.47
N LYS A 56 -7.11 13.50 -18.88
CA LYS A 56 -5.81 13.63 -19.55
C LYS A 56 -4.65 13.20 -18.65
N GLU A 57 -4.65 13.62 -17.38
CA GLU A 57 -3.62 13.25 -16.41
C GLU A 57 -3.67 11.76 -16.07
N ALA A 58 -4.86 11.23 -15.81
CA ALA A 58 -5.05 9.81 -15.56
C ALA A 58 -4.56 8.95 -16.74
N ASN A 59 -4.89 9.33 -17.98
CA ASN A 59 -4.41 8.63 -19.17
C ASN A 59 -2.89 8.72 -19.33
N SER A 60 -2.29 9.89 -19.08
CA SER A 60 -0.83 10.03 -19.10
C SER A 60 -0.14 9.09 -18.10
N MET A 61 -0.70 8.94 -16.89
CA MET A 61 -0.16 8.06 -15.85
C MET A 61 -0.37 6.57 -16.17
N ARG A 62 -1.49 6.19 -16.78
CA ARG A 62 -1.72 4.82 -17.28
C ARG A 62 -0.71 4.45 -18.35
N ASN A 63 -0.47 5.35 -19.30
CA ASN A 63 0.51 5.15 -20.36
C ASN A 63 1.92 4.99 -19.79
N GLU A 64 2.25 5.75 -18.75
CA GLU A 64 3.54 5.61 -18.07
C GLU A 64 3.66 4.26 -17.36
N ASN A 65 2.62 3.81 -16.65
CA ASN A 65 2.59 2.49 -16.04
C ASN A 65 2.79 1.37 -17.09
N ALA A 66 2.16 1.50 -18.26
CA ALA A 66 2.33 0.56 -19.37
C ALA A 66 3.77 0.56 -19.92
N ARG A 67 4.38 1.74 -20.10
CA ARG A 67 5.79 1.84 -20.51
C ARG A 67 6.76 1.20 -19.52
N ILE A 68 6.49 1.30 -18.22
CA ILE A 68 7.28 0.60 -17.20
C ILE A 68 7.12 -0.92 -17.37
N THR A 69 5.90 -1.44 -17.58
CA THR A 69 5.66 -2.87 -17.84
C THR A 69 6.38 -3.35 -19.11
N GLU A 70 6.40 -2.56 -20.18
CA GLU A 70 7.12 -2.89 -21.42
C GLU A 70 8.64 -2.98 -21.19
N ARG A 71 9.20 -2.05 -20.40
CA ARG A 71 10.62 -2.09 -20.01
C ARG A 71 10.92 -3.31 -19.15
N GLU A 72 10.07 -3.64 -18.18
CA GLU A 72 10.17 -4.86 -17.37
C GLU A 72 10.24 -6.11 -18.27
N ALA A 73 9.32 -6.23 -19.23
CA ALA A 73 9.30 -7.35 -20.17
C ALA A 73 10.57 -7.39 -21.03
N SER A 74 11.06 -6.23 -21.47
CA SER A 74 12.31 -6.11 -22.23
C SER A 74 13.53 -6.57 -21.41
N MET A 75 13.63 -6.13 -20.14
CA MET A 75 14.69 -6.54 -19.21
C MET A 75 14.66 -8.04 -18.95
N LYS A 76 13.47 -8.60 -18.70
CA LYS A 76 13.28 -10.06 -18.54
C LYS A 76 13.78 -10.82 -19.78
N ARG A 77 13.40 -10.40 -20.98
CA ARG A 77 13.84 -11.05 -22.24
C ARG A 77 15.36 -11.04 -22.39
N LYS A 78 16.02 -9.94 -22.00
CA LYS A 78 17.49 -9.81 -22.06
C LYS A 78 18.22 -10.68 -21.03
N ASN A 79 17.54 -11.12 -19.98
CA ASN A 79 18.13 -11.83 -18.85
C ASN A 79 17.42 -13.17 -18.57
N GLY A 80 17.22 -13.98 -19.61
CA GLY A 80 16.74 -15.37 -19.49
C GLY A 80 15.34 -15.50 -18.88
N GLY A 81 14.48 -14.50 -19.05
CA GLY A 81 13.13 -14.45 -18.51
C GLY A 81 13.02 -13.89 -17.09
N LYS A 82 14.12 -13.44 -16.48
CA LYS A 82 14.16 -12.95 -15.10
C LYS A 82 14.69 -11.51 -15.04
N LEU A 83 14.28 -10.75 -14.04
CA LEU A 83 14.90 -9.45 -13.76
C LEU A 83 16.19 -9.65 -12.96
N SER A 84 17.23 -8.91 -13.31
CA SER A 84 18.41 -8.79 -12.44
C SER A 84 18.07 -7.91 -11.23
N TYR A 85 18.89 -7.96 -10.17
CA TYR A 85 18.73 -7.05 -9.03
C TYR A 85 18.79 -5.57 -9.44
N LYS A 86 19.64 -5.24 -10.42
CA LYS A 86 19.74 -3.89 -10.97
C LYS A 86 18.45 -3.48 -11.67
N ASP A 87 17.88 -4.36 -12.49
CA ASP A 87 16.62 -4.10 -13.20
C ASP A 87 15.44 -3.94 -12.23
N ILE A 88 15.41 -4.77 -11.17
CA ILE A 88 14.41 -4.65 -10.10
C ILE A 88 14.47 -3.26 -9.48
N ASN A 89 15.66 -2.78 -9.09
CA ASN A 89 15.82 -1.46 -8.49
C ASN A 89 15.37 -0.34 -9.44
N HIS A 90 15.76 -0.41 -10.72
CA HIS A 90 15.32 0.57 -11.70
C HIS A 90 13.79 0.62 -11.85
N ILE A 91 13.13 -0.54 -11.95
CA ILE A 91 11.67 -0.60 -12.06
C ILE A 91 11.01 -0.07 -10.78
N GLU A 92 11.55 -0.40 -9.60
CA GLU A 92 11.02 0.11 -8.33
C GLU A 92 11.13 1.64 -8.24
N ASP A 93 12.24 2.21 -8.69
CA ASP A 93 12.44 3.66 -8.78
C ASP A 93 11.43 4.30 -9.73
N ASP A 94 11.23 3.72 -10.93
CA ASP A 94 10.22 4.20 -11.87
C ASP A 94 8.81 4.19 -11.28
N LEU A 95 8.46 3.13 -10.54
CA LEU A 95 7.17 3.00 -9.87
C LEU A 95 7.02 3.98 -8.70
N ASN A 96 8.10 4.29 -8.00
CA ASN A 96 8.12 5.32 -6.95
C ASN A 96 7.87 6.70 -7.55
N ASP A 97 8.55 7.04 -8.64
CA ASP A 97 8.35 8.31 -9.34
C ASP A 97 6.93 8.46 -9.86
N LEU A 98 6.36 7.40 -10.44
CA LEU A 98 4.96 7.39 -10.85
C LEU A 98 4.02 7.59 -9.64
N SER A 99 4.26 6.90 -8.53
CA SER A 99 3.48 7.04 -7.30
C SER A 99 3.49 8.48 -6.76
N ASN A 100 4.67 9.10 -6.73
CA ASN A 100 4.87 10.48 -6.29
C ASN A 100 4.13 11.47 -7.20
N ARG A 101 4.21 11.27 -8.52
CA ARG A 101 3.50 12.11 -9.50
C ARG A 101 1.99 11.97 -9.38
N ILE A 102 1.46 10.75 -9.21
CA ILE A 102 0.04 10.51 -8.94
C ILE A 102 -0.40 11.32 -7.71
N HIS A 103 0.38 11.25 -6.63
CA HIS A 103 0.04 11.93 -5.39
C HIS A 103 0.10 13.46 -5.51
N LYS A 104 1.18 14.01 -6.07
CA LYS A 104 1.34 15.45 -6.28
C LYS A 104 0.20 16.03 -7.10
N LYS A 105 -0.18 15.35 -8.19
CA LYS A 105 -1.28 15.78 -9.05
C LYS A 105 -2.64 15.71 -8.38
N SER A 106 -2.92 14.65 -7.61
CA SER A 106 -4.17 14.55 -6.85
C SER A 106 -4.33 15.66 -5.80
N LEU A 107 -3.21 16.17 -5.25
CA LEU A 107 -3.23 17.21 -4.22
C LEU A 107 -3.33 18.63 -4.80
N ASN A 108 -2.63 18.92 -5.90
CA ASN A 108 -2.61 20.27 -6.47
C ASN A 108 -4.01 20.79 -6.85
N LYS A 109 -4.92 19.90 -7.28
CA LYS A 109 -6.31 20.30 -7.58
C LYS A 109 -7.08 20.83 -6.36
N ARG A 110 -6.58 20.62 -5.13
CA ARG A 110 -7.17 21.15 -3.89
C ARG A 110 -6.59 22.50 -3.45
N VAL A 111 -5.53 22.98 -4.11
CA VAL A 111 -4.79 24.19 -3.69
C VAL A 111 -5.04 25.36 -4.64
N ASP A 112 -5.55 25.08 -5.85
CA ASP A 112 -6.02 26.08 -6.80
C ASP A 112 -7.47 26.50 -6.45
N ASP A 113 -7.67 27.12 -5.28
CA ASP A 113 -8.90 27.85 -4.87
C ASP A 113 -8.69 29.37 -4.98
#